data_AF-A0A0D7KEG4-F1
#
_entry.id   AF-A0A0D7KEG4-F1
#
_cell.length_a   1.000
_cell.length_b   1.000
_cell.length_c   1.000
_cell.angle_alpha   90.00
_cell.angle_beta   90.00
_cell.angle_gamma   90.00
#
_symmetry.space_group_name_H-M   'P 1'
#
loop_
_entity.id
_entity.type
_entity.pdbx_description
1 polymer ?
#
loop_
_entity_poly.entity_id
_entity_poly.type
_entity_poly.pdbx_seq_one_letter_code
_entity_poly.pdbx_strand_id
1 'polypeptide(L)'
;MKKQIVRQVLIWGVLIWTVGCGVPAAPIDLIQSPIPASHIHEAAVRRALPDGSRLLIPKHGGGNTGISYGDFDGDGNEEAIIVYEENVRNEKMRKAALLRYENKQWNIVWNTKGYGYGLDYAGMADVNKDGLPEIILGWTMGGGENGLDVYTWRDTDVKLWDKKTYSGQIDIHEEDHSGKSQEK
;
A
#
# COMPACT_ATOMS: atom_id res chain seq x y z
N MET A 1 37.48 70.23 13.83
CA MET A 1 36.37 70.15 12.85
C MET A 1 36.60 68.98 11.86
N LYS A 2 36.46 67.72 12.30
CA LYS A 2 36.76 66.53 11.45
C LYS A 2 35.94 65.27 11.82
N LYS A 3 34.69 65.43 12.28
CA LYS A 3 33.87 64.28 12.76
C LYS A 3 32.48 64.16 12.11
N GLN A 4 32.17 64.99 11.11
CA GLN A 4 30.83 65.04 10.50
C GLN A 4 30.72 64.29 9.15
N ILE A 5 31.84 63.85 8.55
CA ILE A 5 31.83 63.23 7.21
C ILE A 5 31.79 61.68 7.28
N VAL A 6 32.30 61.08 8.36
CA VAL A 6 32.37 59.61 8.48
C VAL A 6 31.00 58.95 8.72
N ARG A 7 30.01 59.72 9.17
CA ARG A 7 28.68 59.19 9.51
C ARG A 7 27.72 59.11 8.32
N GLN A 8 28.06 59.71 7.18
CA GLN A 8 27.20 59.80 5.99
C GLN A 8 27.46 58.66 4.97
N VAL A 9 28.60 57.94 5.06
CA VAL A 9 28.94 56.86 4.12
C VAL A 9 28.29 55.52 4.51
N LEU A 10 27.82 55.39 5.75
CA LEU A 10 27.28 54.13 6.28
C LEU A 10 25.77 53.92 6.00
N ILE A 11 25.09 54.89 5.36
CA ILE A 11 23.63 54.85 5.14
C ILE A 11 23.26 54.57 3.67
N TRP A 12 24.20 54.62 2.73
CA TRP A 12 23.93 54.37 1.30
C TRP A 12 24.36 52.99 0.77
N GLY A 13 24.93 52.12 1.61
CA GLY A 13 25.44 50.80 1.21
C GLY A 13 24.52 49.60 1.53
N VAL A 14 23.38 49.81 2.18
CA VAL A 14 22.52 48.72 2.71
C VAL A 14 21.25 48.48 1.88
N LEU A 15 21.00 49.27 0.82
CA LEU A 15 19.73 49.22 0.10
C LEU A 15 19.79 48.57 -1.29
N ILE A 16 20.61 47.53 -1.48
CA ILE A 16 20.60 46.70 -2.70
C ILE A 16 20.78 45.22 -2.31
N TRP A 17 19.79 44.63 -1.65
CA TRP A 17 19.65 43.16 -1.49
C TRP A 17 18.18 42.70 -1.45
N THR A 18 17.25 43.42 -2.09
CA THR A 18 15.86 42.96 -2.21
C THR A 18 15.35 43.15 -3.63
N VAL A 19 15.99 42.48 -4.59
CA VAL A 19 15.36 42.17 -5.89
C VAL A 19 15.27 40.65 -5.99
N GLY A 20 14.41 40.07 -5.16
CA GLY A 20 13.90 38.72 -5.33
C GLY A 20 12.47 38.83 -5.85
N CYS A 21 12.30 39.07 -7.15
CA CYS A 21 10.99 39.04 -7.80
C CYS A 21 10.66 37.57 -8.13
N GLY A 22 10.03 36.88 -7.18
CA GLY A 22 9.38 35.59 -7.46
C GLY A 22 8.01 35.88 -8.06
N VAL A 23 7.76 35.38 -9.28
CA VAL A 23 6.42 35.43 -9.89
C VAL A 23 5.46 34.70 -8.95
N PRO A 24 4.41 35.35 -8.43
CA PRO A 24 3.41 34.64 -7.63
C PRO A 24 2.73 33.63 -8.54
N ALA A 25 2.68 32.37 -8.10
CA ALA A 25 1.89 31.35 -8.77
C ALA A 25 0.47 31.86 -8.96
N ALA A 26 -0.10 31.68 -10.16
CA ALA A 26 -1.46 32.10 -10.43
C ALA A 26 -2.42 31.31 -9.50
N PRO A 27 -3.52 31.92 -9.00
CA PRO A 27 -4.45 31.27 -8.07
C PRO A 27 -5.02 29.93 -8.55
N ILE A 28 -4.98 29.67 -9.86
CA ILE A 28 -5.46 28.43 -10.48
C ILE A 28 -4.50 27.24 -10.25
N ASP A 29 -3.20 27.49 -10.04
CA ASP A 29 -2.21 26.44 -9.78
C ASP A 29 -2.29 25.89 -8.34
N LEU A 30 -2.98 26.58 -7.43
CA LEU A 30 -3.25 26.10 -6.07
C LEU A 30 -4.50 25.19 -5.99
N ILE A 31 -5.22 25.00 -7.08
CA ILE A 31 -6.37 24.09 -7.16
C ILE A 31 -5.94 22.81 -7.87
N GLN A 32 -4.84 22.21 -7.42
CA GLN A 32 -4.58 20.81 -7.75
C GLN A 32 -5.40 19.97 -6.78
N SER A 33 -6.37 19.24 -7.31
CA SER A 33 -7.19 18.33 -6.51
C SER A 33 -6.27 17.41 -5.71
N PRO A 34 -6.39 17.33 -4.36
CA PRO A 34 -5.50 16.51 -3.57
C PRO A 34 -5.62 15.07 -4.06
N ILE A 35 -4.48 14.50 -4.48
CA ILE A 35 -4.40 13.06 -4.71
C ILE A 35 -4.80 12.42 -3.37
N PRO A 36 -5.85 11.57 -3.32
CA PRO A 36 -6.29 10.97 -2.08
C PRO A 36 -5.11 10.27 -1.40
N ALA A 37 -4.97 10.41 -0.08
CA ALA A 37 -3.87 9.79 0.67
C ALA A 37 -3.72 8.28 0.35
N SER A 38 -4.82 7.58 0.08
CA SER A 38 -4.82 6.18 -0.36
C SER A 38 -3.96 5.91 -1.60
N HIS A 39 -3.97 6.78 -2.60
CA HIS A 39 -3.19 6.60 -3.84
C HIS A 39 -1.69 6.76 -3.62
N ILE A 40 -1.27 7.54 -2.60
CA ILE A 40 0.13 7.69 -2.23
C ILE A 40 0.68 6.39 -1.62
N HIS A 41 -0.15 5.71 -0.82
CA HIS A 41 0.20 4.46 -0.17
C HIS A 41 0.36 3.34 -1.21
N GLU A 42 -0.56 3.22 -2.17
CA GLU A 42 -0.50 2.20 -3.22
C GLU A 42 0.75 2.30 -4.11
N ALA A 43 1.09 3.51 -4.55
CA ALA A 43 2.28 3.72 -5.36
C ALA A 43 3.57 3.35 -4.58
N ALA A 44 3.59 3.59 -3.27
CA ALA A 44 4.70 3.21 -2.42
C ALA A 44 4.81 1.70 -2.23
N VAL A 45 3.70 1.00 -1.99
CA VAL A 45 3.66 -0.48 -1.92
C VAL A 45 4.14 -1.09 -3.24
N ARG A 46 3.67 -0.59 -4.38
CA ARG A 46 4.07 -1.09 -5.71
C ARG A 46 5.57 -0.93 -5.97
N ARG A 47 6.19 0.14 -5.48
CA ARG A 47 7.65 0.38 -5.63
C ARG A 47 8.51 -0.61 -4.83
N ALA A 48 7.94 -1.28 -3.84
CA ALA A 48 8.65 -2.29 -3.06
C ALA A 48 8.70 -3.66 -3.77
N LEU A 49 7.93 -3.86 -4.84
CA LEU A 49 7.97 -5.08 -5.63
C LEU A 49 9.25 -5.17 -6.48
N PRO A 50 9.69 -6.39 -6.86
CA PRO A 50 10.79 -6.56 -7.81
C PRO A 50 10.56 -5.81 -9.12
N ASP A 51 11.64 -5.31 -9.72
CA ASP A 51 11.58 -4.59 -11.00
C ASP A 51 10.91 -5.44 -12.09
N GLY A 52 10.04 -4.78 -12.87
CA GLY A 52 9.28 -5.45 -13.94
C GLY A 52 8.13 -6.33 -13.43
N SER A 53 7.81 -6.30 -12.14
CA SER A 53 6.64 -6.97 -11.60
C SER A 53 5.34 -6.37 -12.17
N ARG A 54 4.37 -7.24 -12.44
CA ARG A 54 3.04 -6.86 -12.91
C ARG A 54 2.00 -7.22 -11.85
N LEU A 55 1.30 -6.21 -11.34
CA LEU A 55 0.21 -6.46 -10.39
C LEU A 55 -0.91 -7.30 -11.01
N LEU A 56 -1.47 -8.21 -10.22
CA LEU A 56 -2.70 -8.92 -10.47
C LEU A 56 -3.83 -8.34 -9.62
N ILE A 57 -4.92 -7.93 -10.26
CA ILE A 57 -6.15 -7.53 -9.57
C ILE A 57 -7.01 -8.80 -9.43
N PRO A 58 -7.41 -9.19 -8.21
CA PRO A 58 -8.25 -10.36 -8.01
C PRO A 58 -9.67 -10.08 -8.56
N LYS A 59 -10.41 -11.14 -8.85
CA LYS A 59 -11.82 -11.00 -9.25
C LYS A 59 -12.71 -10.56 -8.08
N HIS A 60 -12.33 -10.98 -6.87
CA HIS A 60 -13.04 -10.74 -5.61
C HIS A 60 -12.02 -10.36 -4.51
N GLY A 61 -12.43 -9.56 -3.52
CA GLY A 61 -11.50 -9.02 -2.51
C GLY A 61 -10.52 -8.00 -3.07
N GLY A 62 -9.55 -7.55 -2.28
CA GLY A 62 -8.40 -6.78 -2.78
C GLY A 62 -8.67 -5.30 -3.11
N GLY A 63 -9.91 -4.85 -2.96
CA GLY A 63 -10.38 -3.54 -3.44
C GLY A 63 -10.18 -3.35 -4.96
N ASN A 64 -10.47 -2.14 -5.46
CA ASN A 64 -10.29 -1.82 -6.88
C ASN A 64 -8.82 -1.74 -7.32
N THR A 65 -7.88 -1.79 -6.37
CA THR A 65 -6.47 -1.46 -6.62
C THR A 65 -5.57 -2.69 -6.57
N GLY A 66 -6.10 -3.85 -6.15
CA GLY A 66 -5.37 -5.12 -6.03
C GLY A 66 -4.40 -5.16 -4.86
N ILE A 67 -4.63 -4.30 -3.86
CA ILE A 67 -3.87 -4.21 -2.61
C ILE A 67 -4.89 -4.22 -1.48
N SER A 68 -4.77 -5.18 -0.57
CA SER A 68 -5.55 -5.19 0.68
C SER A 68 -4.66 -4.83 1.84
N TYR A 69 -5.23 -4.09 2.78
CA TYR A 69 -4.56 -3.68 4.02
C TYR A 69 -5.25 -4.32 5.23
N GLY A 70 -4.49 -4.54 6.29
CA GLY A 70 -4.98 -5.02 7.57
C GLY A 70 -3.85 -5.22 8.57
N ASP A 71 -4.14 -5.05 9.86
CA ASP A 71 -3.22 -5.32 10.98
C ASP A 71 -3.10 -6.83 11.19
N PHE A 72 -2.24 -7.48 10.40
CA PHE A 72 -2.12 -8.93 10.32
C PHE A 72 -1.38 -9.53 11.51
N ASP A 73 -0.45 -8.78 12.12
CA ASP A 73 0.31 -9.25 13.28
C ASP A 73 -0.16 -8.69 14.63
N GLY A 74 -1.11 -7.75 14.63
CA GLY A 74 -1.71 -7.19 15.84
C GLY A 74 -0.85 -6.10 16.50
N ASP A 75 0.09 -5.50 15.78
CA ASP A 75 0.95 -4.43 16.31
C ASP A 75 0.31 -3.02 16.21
N GLY A 76 -0.86 -2.92 15.57
CA GLY A 76 -1.62 -1.69 15.36
C GLY A 76 -1.25 -0.93 14.08
N ASN A 77 -0.30 -1.41 13.27
CA ASN A 77 0.03 -0.89 11.96
C ASN A 77 -0.47 -1.85 10.88
N GLU A 78 -1.08 -1.32 9.82
CA GLU A 78 -1.57 -2.17 8.74
C GLU A 78 -0.41 -2.68 7.86
N GLU A 79 -0.40 -3.99 7.62
CA GLU A 79 0.31 -4.61 6.50
C GLU A 79 -0.44 -4.44 5.19
N ALA A 80 0.27 -4.66 4.08
CA ALA A 80 -0.32 -4.77 2.74
C ALA A 80 -0.09 -6.17 2.14
N ILE A 81 -1.15 -6.82 1.67
CA ILE A 81 -1.05 -8.01 0.82
C ILE A 81 -1.25 -7.63 -0.65
N ILE A 82 -0.33 -8.11 -1.49
CA ILE A 82 -0.32 -7.83 -2.93
C ILE A 82 -0.01 -9.10 -3.71
N VAL A 83 -0.66 -9.30 -4.85
CA VAL A 83 -0.39 -10.41 -5.75
C VAL A 83 0.16 -9.87 -7.07
N TYR A 84 1.28 -10.42 -7.54
CA TYR A 84 1.98 -9.96 -8.73
C TYR A 84 2.55 -11.12 -9.54
N GLU A 85 2.89 -10.82 -10.79
CA GLU A 85 3.71 -11.68 -11.63
C GLU A 85 5.11 -11.09 -11.76
N GLU A 86 6.11 -11.95 -11.59
CA GLU A 86 7.53 -11.67 -11.78
C GLU A 86 8.06 -12.53 -12.93
N ASN A 87 8.96 -11.99 -13.75
CA ASN A 87 9.63 -12.80 -14.77
C ASN A 87 10.90 -13.43 -14.18
N VAL A 88 10.86 -14.73 -13.92
CA VAL A 88 12.00 -15.49 -13.39
C VAL A 88 12.44 -16.50 -14.44
N ARG A 89 13.68 -16.37 -14.95
CA ARG A 89 14.24 -17.28 -15.98
C ARG A 89 13.36 -17.42 -17.24
N ASN A 90 12.80 -16.31 -17.72
CA ASN A 90 11.85 -16.26 -18.85
C ASN A 90 10.49 -16.93 -18.60
N GLU A 91 10.17 -17.25 -17.36
CA GLU A 91 8.85 -17.76 -16.95
C GLU A 91 8.14 -16.72 -16.10
N LYS A 92 6.84 -16.51 -16.37
CA LYS A 92 5.97 -15.69 -15.53
C LYS A 92 5.63 -16.48 -14.26
N MET A 93 6.18 -16.06 -13.14
CA MET A 93 5.87 -16.63 -11.84
C MET A 93 4.92 -15.72 -11.09
N ARG A 94 3.78 -16.28 -10.68
CA ARG A 94 2.84 -15.62 -9.80
C ARG A 94 3.31 -15.71 -8.36
N LYS A 95 3.22 -14.60 -7.63
CA LYS A 95 3.56 -14.52 -6.22
C LYS A 95 2.54 -13.68 -5.46
N ALA A 96 2.35 -13.98 -4.19
CA ALA A 96 1.77 -13.07 -3.22
C ALA A 96 2.86 -12.61 -2.26
N ALA A 97 2.80 -11.37 -1.80
CA ALA A 97 3.72 -10.80 -0.82
C ALA A 97 2.98 -10.00 0.24
N LEU A 98 3.39 -10.18 1.48
CA LEU A 98 3.03 -9.34 2.62
C LEU A 98 4.11 -8.28 2.78
N LEU A 99 3.68 -7.03 2.90
CA LEU A 99 4.57 -5.89 3.09
C LEU A 99 4.28 -5.18 4.39
N ARG A 100 5.34 -4.70 5.04
CA ARG A 100 5.31 -3.84 6.22
C ARG A 100 5.92 -2.49 5.95
N TYR A 101 5.38 -1.46 6.58
CA TYR A 101 5.95 -0.13 6.54
C TYR A 101 6.99 0.05 7.66
N GLU A 102 8.26 -0.13 7.32
CA GLU A 102 9.38 -0.07 8.26
C GLU A 102 10.48 0.82 7.68
N ASN A 103 11.20 1.55 8.53
CA ASN A 103 12.30 2.42 8.10
C ASN A 103 11.89 3.44 7.01
N LYS A 104 10.65 3.95 7.09
CA LYS A 104 10.05 4.92 6.15
C LYS A 104 9.81 4.39 4.73
N GLN A 105 9.70 3.08 4.56
CA GLN A 105 9.39 2.46 3.28
C GLN A 105 8.63 1.14 3.46
N TRP A 106 7.93 0.70 2.41
CA TRP A 106 7.34 -0.63 2.37
C TRP A 106 8.41 -1.67 2.06
N ASN A 107 8.45 -2.77 2.82
CA ASN A 107 9.38 -3.87 2.63
C ASN A 107 8.61 -5.19 2.56
N ILE A 108 8.97 -6.08 1.64
CA ILE A 108 8.43 -7.44 1.61
C ILE A 108 8.99 -8.21 2.81
N VAL A 109 8.10 -8.60 3.73
CA VAL A 109 8.47 -9.39 4.92
C VAL A 109 8.12 -10.87 4.77
N TRP A 110 7.20 -11.19 3.86
CA TRP A 110 6.86 -12.56 3.51
C TRP A 110 6.39 -12.65 2.05
N ASN A 111 6.64 -13.79 1.40
CA ASN A 111 6.06 -14.09 0.09
C ASN A 111 5.84 -15.59 -0.12
N THR A 112 4.96 -15.91 -1.05
CA THR A 112 4.69 -17.29 -1.48
C THR A 112 4.45 -17.35 -2.98
N LYS A 113 4.69 -18.53 -3.56
CA LYS A 113 4.36 -18.80 -4.97
C LYS A 113 2.86 -19.08 -5.10
N GLY A 114 2.23 -18.38 -6.04
CA GLY A 114 0.86 -18.65 -6.44
C GLY A 114 0.74 -19.83 -7.39
N TYR A 115 -0.44 -20.43 -7.43
CA TYR A 115 -0.73 -21.62 -8.24
C TYR A 115 -1.83 -21.34 -9.27
N GLY A 116 -2.02 -22.27 -10.21
CA GLY A 116 -3.01 -22.17 -11.26
C GLY A 116 -2.69 -21.08 -12.29
N TYR A 117 -3.72 -20.56 -12.95
CA TYR A 117 -3.60 -19.62 -14.07
C TYR A 117 -4.29 -18.28 -13.81
N GLY A 118 -5.06 -18.18 -12.72
CA GLY A 118 -5.90 -17.03 -12.39
C GLY A 118 -5.91 -16.72 -10.91
N LEU A 119 -6.35 -15.51 -10.58
CA LEU A 119 -6.50 -15.02 -9.22
C LEU A 119 -7.98 -14.74 -9.03
N ASP A 120 -8.61 -15.52 -8.17
CA ASP A 120 -10.02 -15.38 -7.85
C ASP A 120 -10.19 -14.43 -6.66
N TYR A 121 -9.44 -14.65 -5.59
CA TYR A 121 -9.50 -13.82 -4.38
C TYR A 121 -8.10 -13.46 -3.87
N ALA A 122 -7.94 -12.24 -3.38
CA ALA A 122 -6.81 -11.86 -2.53
C ALA A 122 -7.28 -10.83 -1.52
N GLY A 123 -7.05 -11.05 -0.24
CA GLY A 123 -7.43 -10.09 0.79
C GLY A 123 -7.11 -10.57 2.19
N MET A 124 -7.57 -9.80 3.17
CA MET A 124 -7.45 -10.11 4.58
C MET A 124 -8.82 -10.08 5.24
N ALA A 125 -9.11 -11.04 6.12
CA ALA A 125 -10.33 -11.06 6.93
C ALA A 125 -10.14 -11.97 8.15
N ASP A 126 -10.74 -11.61 9.29
CA ASP A 126 -10.77 -12.45 10.48
C ASP A 126 -11.79 -13.59 10.28
N VAL A 127 -11.31 -14.74 9.82
CA VAL A 127 -12.15 -15.90 9.51
C VAL A 127 -12.20 -16.90 10.65
N ASN A 128 -11.23 -16.87 11.55
CA ASN A 128 -11.17 -17.73 12.73
C ASN A 128 -11.84 -17.10 13.98
N LYS A 129 -12.15 -15.80 13.93
CA LYS A 129 -12.76 -14.96 14.97
C LYS A 129 -11.91 -14.78 16.21
N ASP A 130 -10.59 -14.71 16.06
CA ASP A 130 -9.64 -14.45 17.15
C ASP A 130 -9.28 -12.96 17.32
N GLY A 131 -9.77 -12.10 16.42
CA GLY A 131 -9.54 -10.66 16.45
C GLY A 131 -8.35 -10.21 15.59
N LEU A 132 -7.60 -11.12 14.98
CA LEU A 132 -6.59 -10.83 13.97
C LEU A 132 -7.08 -11.34 12.60
N PRO A 133 -6.79 -10.62 11.50
CA PRO A 133 -7.17 -11.07 10.18
C PRO A 133 -6.25 -12.19 9.67
N GLU A 134 -6.79 -13.11 8.89
CA GLU A 134 -6.04 -14.03 8.06
C GLU A 134 -5.81 -13.47 6.65
N ILE A 135 -4.70 -13.83 6.01
CA ILE A 135 -4.51 -13.64 4.57
C ILE A 135 -5.21 -14.77 3.82
N ILE A 136 -6.04 -14.41 2.84
CA ILE A 136 -6.82 -15.36 2.04
C ILE A 136 -6.44 -15.21 0.58
N LEU A 137 -5.97 -16.30 -0.03
CA LEU A 137 -5.56 -16.34 -1.43
C LEU A 137 -6.35 -17.42 -2.18
N GLY A 138 -7.20 -16.98 -3.11
CA GLY A 138 -7.99 -17.81 -4.01
C GLY A 138 -7.35 -17.88 -5.41
N TRP A 139 -6.88 -19.05 -5.80
CA TRP A 139 -6.20 -19.31 -7.07
C TRP A 139 -7.12 -20.05 -8.04
N THR A 140 -7.23 -19.59 -9.28
CA THR A 140 -8.01 -20.30 -10.31
C THR A 140 -7.21 -21.45 -10.92
N MET A 141 -7.70 -22.68 -10.75
CA MET A 141 -7.07 -23.93 -11.23
C MET A 141 -7.63 -24.45 -12.55
N GLY A 142 -8.69 -23.83 -13.08
CA GLY A 142 -9.36 -24.22 -14.32
C GLY A 142 -10.50 -25.20 -14.11
N GLY A 143 -11.26 -25.49 -15.17
CA GLY A 143 -12.40 -26.41 -15.08
C GLY A 143 -13.53 -25.96 -14.14
N GLY A 144 -13.53 -24.70 -13.69
CA GLY A 144 -14.46 -24.19 -12.68
C GLY A 144 -14.01 -24.39 -11.23
N GLU A 145 -12.81 -24.93 -11.01
CA GLU A 145 -12.23 -25.14 -9.69
C GLU A 145 -11.23 -24.04 -9.31
N ASN A 146 -11.23 -23.70 -8.02
CA ASN A 146 -10.29 -22.81 -7.38
C ASN A 146 -9.59 -23.54 -6.22
N GLY A 147 -8.36 -23.16 -5.93
CA GLY A 147 -7.65 -23.52 -4.71
C GLY A 147 -7.64 -22.33 -3.75
N LEU A 148 -7.75 -22.60 -2.46
CA LEU A 148 -7.69 -21.62 -1.39
C LEU A 148 -6.50 -21.93 -0.51
N ASP A 149 -5.69 -20.91 -0.25
CA ASP A 149 -4.69 -20.91 0.81
C ASP A 149 -5.07 -19.83 1.84
N VAL A 150 -5.10 -20.20 3.12
CA VAL A 150 -5.33 -19.28 4.23
C VAL A 150 -4.10 -19.25 5.12
N TYR A 151 -3.57 -18.06 5.38
CA TYR A 151 -2.39 -17.85 6.22
C TYR A 151 -2.75 -17.02 7.44
N THR A 152 -2.18 -17.38 8.59
CA THR A 152 -2.38 -16.71 9.87
C THR A 152 -1.02 -16.28 10.44
N TRP A 153 -1.03 -15.25 11.29
CA TRP A 153 0.15 -14.86 12.04
C TRP A 153 0.27 -15.71 13.31
N ARG A 154 1.35 -16.48 13.43
CA ARG A 154 1.58 -17.31 14.62
C ARG A 154 3.07 -17.48 14.88
N ASP A 155 3.45 -17.41 16.16
CA ASP A 155 4.83 -17.58 16.61
C ASP A 155 5.79 -16.63 15.86
N THR A 156 5.41 -15.36 15.68
CA THR A 156 6.18 -14.31 14.99
C THR A 156 6.43 -14.56 13.49
N ASP A 157 5.61 -15.38 12.85
CA ASP A 157 5.79 -15.76 11.45
C ASP A 157 4.44 -16.02 10.75
N VAL A 158 4.46 -15.99 9.42
CA VAL A 158 3.31 -16.29 8.57
C VAL A 158 3.21 -17.81 8.39
N LYS A 159 2.12 -18.41 8.87
CA LYS A 159 1.89 -19.86 8.78
C LYS A 159 0.70 -20.16 7.88
N LEU A 160 0.86 -21.16 7.01
CA LEU A 160 -0.27 -21.74 6.28
C LEU A 160 -1.17 -22.45 7.30
N TRP A 161 -2.39 -21.95 7.45
CA TRP A 161 -3.38 -22.49 8.39
C TRP A 161 -4.32 -23.49 7.73
N ASP A 162 -4.87 -23.14 6.57
CA ASP A 162 -5.79 -24.00 5.82
C ASP A 162 -5.45 -23.99 4.32
N LYS A 163 -5.72 -25.13 3.67
CA LYS A 163 -5.61 -25.29 2.22
C LYS A 163 -6.72 -26.21 1.74
N LYS A 164 -7.57 -25.71 0.85
CA LYS A 164 -8.70 -26.47 0.30
C LYS A 164 -9.01 -26.07 -1.14
N THR A 165 -9.94 -26.79 -1.76
CA THR A 165 -10.51 -26.41 -3.04
C THR A 165 -11.93 -25.88 -2.85
N TYR A 166 -12.36 -25.01 -3.77
CA TYR A 166 -13.74 -24.52 -3.81
C TYR A 166 -14.19 -24.29 -5.25
N SER A 167 -15.50 -24.29 -5.44
CA SER A 167 -16.16 -23.98 -6.70
C SER A 167 -17.21 -22.90 -6.47
N GLY A 168 -17.33 -21.94 -7.38
CA GLY A 168 -18.23 -20.79 -7.23
C GLY A 168 -17.57 -19.62 -6.52
N GLN A 169 -18.39 -18.71 -5.99
CA GLN A 169 -17.93 -17.50 -5.31
C GLN A 169 -17.56 -17.83 -3.86
N ILE A 170 -16.44 -17.25 -3.39
CA ILE A 170 -16.09 -17.30 -1.97
C ILE A 170 -16.90 -16.24 -1.23
N ASP A 171 -17.65 -16.66 -0.20
CA ASP A 171 -18.32 -15.74 0.72
C ASP A 171 -17.42 -15.59 1.94
N ILE A 172 -16.90 -14.37 2.12
CA ILE A 172 -16.06 -14.01 3.25
C ILE A 172 -16.76 -12.85 3.92
N HIS A 173 -17.30 -13.11 5.10
CA HIS A 173 -17.98 -12.09 5.86
C HIS A 173 -16.96 -11.11 6.41
N GLU A 174 -16.86 -9.94 5.77
CA GLU A 174 -16.18 -8.77 6.28
C GLU A 174 -17.18 -8.01 7.17
N GLU A 175 -17.07 -8.13 8.50
CA GLU A 175 -17.81 -7.24 9.40
C GLU A 175 -17.17 -5.86 9.33
N ASP A 176 -17.77 -4.96 8.54
CA ASP A 176 -17.38 -3.56 8.42
C ASP A 176 -17.48 -2.87 9.80
N HIS A 177 -16.31 -2.63 10.42
CA HIS A 177 -16.16 -1.72 11.54
C HIS A 177 -15.86 -0.30 11.06
N SER A 178 -16.56 0.22 10.05
CA SER A 178 -16.64 1.65 9.82
C SER A 178 -17.45 2.30 10.95
N GLY A 179 -16.72 3.01 11.82
CA GLY A 179 -17.25 3.68 13.00
C GLY A 179 -18.43 4.58 12.67
N LYS A 180 -19.56 4.32 13.33
CA LYS A 180 -20.63 5.29 13.49
C LYS A 180 -20.07 6.51 14.22
N SER A 181 -19.74 7.57 13.49
CA SER A 181 -19.72 8.90 14.07
C SER A 181 -21.17 9.28 14.35
N GLN A 182 -21.62 9.04 15.59
CA GLN A 182 -22.83 9.67 16.09
C GLN A 182 -22.52 11.15 16.32
N GLU A 183 -23.09 12.00 15.48
CA GLU A 183 -23.27 13.42 15.80
C GLU A 183 -24.42 13.51 16.80
N LYS A 184 -24.09 14.02 17.99
CA LYS A 184 -25.05 14.47 19.01
C LYS A 184 -25.14 15.99 18.93
#